data_AF-A0AAJ1TWB3-F1
#
_entry.id   AF-A0AAJ1TWB3-F1
#
_cell.length_a   1.000
_cell.length_b   1.000
_cell.length_c   1.000
_cell.angle_alpha   90.00
_cell.angle_beta   90.00
_cell.angle_gamma   90.00
#
_symmetry.space_group_name_H-M   'P 1'
#
loop_
_entity.id
_entity.type
_entity.pdbx_description
1 polymer ?
#
loop_
_entity_poly.entity_id
_entity_poly.type
_entity_poly.pdbx_seq_one_letter_code
_entity_poly.pdbx_strand_id
1 'polypeptide(L)'
;MAPKELILSGVAGLGNKLFDNVSVQRLLFNALRLNRKEVRRLILSRDAAFLGYCLARRTRSKSQILQDLWVCFELGEKTGGYFVEFGATNGIKNSNTWLLEKTLGWTGILAEPNPIWHSALAAERDAAIENRCVSSKSHETVTFLATNDSDPELSGIARYADADHFADTRSRGQRIEIETISLDDLLDEHGAPQRIDYLSIDTEGSELDILSAYSFSRRFNVISVENNPRNEAAIDALLASNGYVRVFRHFSQWDSWYVSKELRQETPVIVAAPDA
;
A
#
# COMPACT_ATOMS: atom_id res chain seq x y z
N MET A 1 11.39 -7.75 24.12
CA MET A 1 11.28 -8.78 23.06
C MET A 1 10.53 -10.07 23.49
N ALA A 2 10.27 -10.34 24.78
CA ALA A 2 9.88 -11.68 25.25
C ALA A 2 8.39 -12.15 25.21
N PRO A 3 7.35 -11.30 25.37
CA PRO A 3 5.96 -11.82 25.51
C PRO A 3 5.23 -12.09 24.19
N LYS A 4 5.41 -11.21 23.19
CA LYS A 4 4.73 -11.32 21.88
C LYS A 4 5.22 -12.53 21.08
N GLU A 5 6.53 -12.80 21.09
CA GLU A 5 7.11 -13.98 20.43
C GLU A 5 6.67 -15.30 21.08
N LEU A 6 6.50 -15.33 22.40
CA LEU A 6 6.01 -16.50 23.12
C LEU A 6 4.52 -16.79 22.81
N ILE A 7 3.70 -15.74 22.70
CA ILE A 7 2.31 -15.87 22.27
C ILE A 7 2.25 -16.32 20.80
N LEU A 8 3.06 -15.72 19.92
CA LEU A 8 3.06 -16.05 18.50
C LEU A 8 3.54 -17.49 18.25
N SER A 9 4.59 -17.94 18.93
CA SER A 9 5.09 -19.31 18.85
C SER A 9 4.12 -20.33 19.48
N GLY A 10 3.41 -19.97 20.54
CA GLY A 10 2.34 -20.77 21.11
C GLY A 10 1.14 -20.92 20.16
N VAL A 11 0.68 -19.80 19.57
CA VAL A 11 -0.40 -19.79 18.58
C VAL A 11 0.02 -20.51 17.30
N ALA A 12 1.25 -20.33 16.83
CA ALA A 12 1.79 -21.05 15.69
C ALA A 12 1.95 -22.54 15.97
N GLY A 13 2.38 -22.93 17.18
CA GLY A 13 2.46 -24.33 17.58
C GLY A 13 1.10 -25.02 17.69
N LEU A 14 0.09 -24.32 18.23
CA LEU A 14 -1.30 -24.78 18.25
C LEU A 14 -1.90 -24.82 16.83
N GLY A 15 -1.64 -23.79 16.03
CA GLY A 15 -2.07 -23.69 14.64
C GLY A 15 -1.48 -24.81 13.79
N ASN A 16 -0.16 -25.01 13.82
CA ASN A 16 0.52 -26.08 13.10
C ASN A 16 0.01 -27.44 13.54
N LYS A 17 -0.15 -27.71 14.85
CA LYS A 17 -0.74 -28.97 15.33
C LYS A 17 -2.20 -29.17 14.88
N LEU A 18 -2.98 -28.09 14.81
CA LEU A 18 -4.36 -28.12 14.31
C LEU A 18 -4.39 -28.41 12.80
N PHE A 19 -3.51 -27.75 12.04
CA PHE A 19 -3.39 -27.89 10.60
C PHE A 19 -2.72 -29.20 10.19
N ASP A 20 -1.82 -29.78 10.97
CA ASP A 20 -1.16 -31.07 10.66
C ASP A 20 -2.06 -32.28 10.97
N ASN A 21 -3.17 -32.06 11.69
CA ASN A 21 -4.11 -33.13 12.03
C ASN A 21 -5.12 -33.36 10.91
N VAL A 22 -4.93 -34.45 10.14
CA VAL A 22 -5.78 -34.86 9.01
C VAL A 22 -7.27 -34.94 9.39
N SER A 23 -7.61 -35.37 10.60
CA SER A 23 -9.02 -35.46 11.04
C SER A 23 -9.65 -34.07 11.19
N VAL A 24 -8.89 -33.12 11.73
CA VAL A 24 -9.32 -31.72 11.89
C VAL A 24 -9.42 -31.03 10.53
N GLN A 25 -8.42 -31.22 9.65
CA GLN A 25 -8.47 -30.75 8.27
C GLN A 25 -9.74 -31.24 7.56
N ARG A 26 -10.04 -32.55 7.64
CA ARG A 26 -11.22 -33.15 7.00
C ARG A 26 -12.52 -32.60 7.59
N LEU A 27 -12.57 -32.39 8.90
CA LEU A 27 -13.74 -31.80 9.57
C LEU A 27 -13.97 -30.36 9.10
N LEU A 28 -12.92 -29.53 9.11
CA LEU A 28 -12.98 -28.13 8.67
C LEU A 28 -13.35 -28.03 7.18
N PHE A 29 -12.72 -28.83 6.32
CA PHE A 29 -13.04 -28.89 4.90
C PHE A 29 -14.50 -29.26 4.66
N ASN A 30 -15.02 -30.27 5.37
CA ASN A 30 -16.44 -30.64 5.27
C ASN A 30 -17.37 -29.54 5.79
N ALA A 31 -16.98 -28.83 6.85
CA ALA A 31 -17.75 -27.70 7.36
C ALA A 31 -17.85 -26.57 6.32
N LEU A 32 -16.73 -26.24 5.65
CA LEU A 32 -16.68 -25.26 4.57
C LEU A 32 -17.49 -25.71 3.35
N ARG A 33 -17.23 -26.93 2.85
CA ARG A 33 -17.92 -27.56 1.70
C ARG A 33 -19.44 -27.55 1.83
N LEU A 34 -19.95 -27.76 3.04
CA LEU A 34 -21.38 -27.86 3.32
C LEU A 34 -22.00 -26.55 3.82
N ASN A 35 -21.27 -25.42 3.77
CA ASN A 35 -21.74 -24.12 4.25
C ASN A 35 -22.30 -24.18 5.68
N ARG A 36 -21.64 -24.95 6.56
CA ARG A 36 -22.10 -25.17 7.93
C ARG A 36 -22.14 -23.86 8.70
N LYS A 37 -23.20 -23.65 9.48
CA LYS A 37 -23.43 -22.42 10.26
C LYS A 37 -22.28 -22.10 11.22
N GLU A 38 -21.61 -23.14 11.71
CA GLU A 38 -20.46 -23.08 12.63
C GLU A 38 -19.26 -22.34 12.02
N VAL A 39 -19.09 -22.37 10.69
CA VAL A 39 -18.02 -21.68 9.97
C VAL A 39 -18.50 -20.49 9.13
N ARG A 40 -19.80 -20.16 9.20
CA ARG A 40 -20.39 -19.06 8.40
C ARG A 40 -19.66 -17.74 8.57
N ARG A 41 -19.28 -17.38 9.81
CA ARG A 41 -18.51 -16.16 10.08
C ARG A 41 -17.17 -16.15 9.36
N LEU A 42 -16.51 -17.30 9.26
CA LEU A 42 -15.23 -17.44 8.57
C LEU A 42 -15.41 -17.32 7.06
N ILE A 43 -16.41 -18.01 6.50
CA ILE A 43 -16.73 -17.98 5.06
C ILE A 43 -17.03 -16.55 4.58
N LEU A 44 -17.78 -15.79 5.38
CA LEU A 44 -18.20 -14.44 5.04
C LEU A 44 -17.20 -13.35 5.47
N SER A 45 -16.12 -13.71 6.17
CA SER A 45 -15.17 -12.74 6.68
C SER A 45 -14.18 -12.35 5.59
N ARG A 46 -14.23 -11.08 5.16
CA ARG A 46 -13.23 -10.50 4.27
C ARG A 46 -11.83 -10.52 4.89
N ASP A 47 -11.71 -10.30 6.20
CA ASP A 47 -10.45 -10.38 6.93
C ASP A 47 -9.85 -11.79 6.87
N ALA A 48 -10.67 -12.82 7.09
CA ALA A 48 -10.22 -14.21 6.97
C ALA A 48 -9.82 -14.56 5.54
N ALA A 49 -10.58 -14.11 4.55
CA ALA A 49 -10.26 -14.30 3.14
C ALA A 49 -8.93 -13.63 2.78
N PHE A 50 -8.70 -12.39 3.24
CA PHE A 50 -7.47 -11.65 3.00
C PHE A 50 -6.26 -12.30 3.71
N LEU A 51 -6.41 -12.72 4.97
CA LEU A 51 -5.35 -13.46 5.66
C LEU A 51 -4.99 -14.76 4.94
N GLY A 52 -5.98 -15.53 4.49
CA GLY A 52 -5.76 -16.73 3.69
C GLY A 52 -5.05 -16.42 2.37
N TYR A 53 -5.42 -15.32 1.71
CA TYR A 53 -4.77 -14.83 0.51
C TYR A 53 -3.29 -14.50 0.74
N CYS A 54 -2.99 -13.76 1.83
CA CYS A 54 -1.63 -13.40 2.23
C CYS A 54 -0.79 -14.63 2.58
N LEU A 55 -1.33 -15.57 3.36
CA LEU A 55 -0.64 -16.81 3.72
C LEU A 55 -0.22 -17.61 2.48
N ALA A 56 -1.12 -17.71 1.49
CA ALA A 56 -0.85 -18.45 0.26
C ALA A 56 0.15 -17.76 -0.69
N ARG A 57 0.37 -16.45 -0.55
CA ARG A 57 1.13 -15.64 -1.52
C ARG A 57 2.28 -14.84 -0.92
N ARG A 58 2.57 -15.00 0.38
CA ARG A 58 3.57 -14.19 1.10
C ARG A 58 4.93 -14.13 0.40
N THR A 59 5.37 -15.22 -0.21
CA THR A 59 6.68 -15.31 -0.89
C THR A 59 6.76 -14.47 -2.17
N ARG A 60 5.63 -14.05 -2.73
CA ARG A 60 5.55 -13.18 -3.93
C ARG A 60 5.74 -11.70 -3.58
N SER A 61 5.40 -11.30 -2.35
CA SER A 61 5.36 -9.91 -1.94
C SER A 61 6.75 -9.31 -1.76
N LYS A 62 6.93 -8.09 -2.25
CA LYS A 62 8.11 -7.25 -2.02
C LYS A 62 7.84 -6.10 -1.05
N SER A 63 6.58 -5.83 -0.78
CA SER A 63 6.19 -4.71 0.05
C SER A 63 6.40 -4.97 1.56
N GLN A 64 6.48 -3.89 2.32
CA GLN A 64 6.82 -3.94 3.74
C GLN A 64 5.70 -4.56 4.59
N ILE A 65 4.44 -4.24 4.28
CA ILE A 65 3.25 -4.67 5.03
C ILE A 65 2.17 -5.29 4.13
N LEU A 66 2.59 -5.91 3.03
CA LEU A 66 1.74 -6.64 2.09
C LEU A 66 0.73 -5.75 1.33
N GLN A 67 1.01 -4.46 1.17
CA GLN A 67 0.25 -3.55 0.29
C GLN A 67 0.05 -4.14 -1.11
N ASP A 68 1.10 -4.71 -1.71
CA ASP A 68 1.02 -5.32 -3.05
C ASP A 68 0.01 -6.48 -3.10
N LEU A 69 -0.04 -7.33 -2.07
CA LEU A 69 -1.03 -8.40 -1.94
C LEU A 69 -2.42 -7.87 -1.61
N TRP A 70 -2.54 -6.78 -0.85
CA TRP A 70 -3.82 -6.10 -0.62
C TRP A 70 -4.42 -5.58 -1.92
N VAL A 71 -3.62 -4.91 -2.75
CA VAL A 71 -4.04 -4.44 -4.08
C VAL A 71 -4.50 -5.61 -4.94
N CYS A 72 -3.71 -6.70 -4.99
CA CYS A 72 -4.10 -7.90 -5.72
C CYS A 72 -5.41 -8.50 -5.19
N PHE A 73 -5.62 -8.52 -3.88
CA PHE A 73 -6.83 -9.06 -3.26
C PHE A 73 -8.07 -8.21 -3.58
N GLU A 74 -7.98 -6.89 -3.42
CA GLU A 74 -9.10 -5.97 -3.68
C GLU A 74 -9.47 -5.94 -5.17
N LEU A 75 -8.50 -6.11 -6.08
CA LEU A 75 -8.70 -6.05 -7.53
C LEU A 75 -8.81 -7.43 -8.19
N GLY A 76 -8.86 -8.51 -7.41
CA GLY A 76 -9.05 -9.88 -7.92
C GLY A 76 -7.93 -10.36 -8.86
N GLU A 77 -6.67 -10.09 -8.51
CA GLU A 77 -5.48 -10.41 -9.32
C GLU A 77 -5.53 -9.84 -10.75
N LYS A 78 -6.12 -8.64 -10.92
CA LYS A 78 -6.13 -7.92 -12.19
C LYS A 78 -4.75 -7.89 -12.85
N THR A 79 -4.72 -8.13 -14.16
CA THR A 79 -3.52 -7.99 -15.00
C THR A 79 -3.62 -6.75 -15.88
N GLY A 80 -2.48 -6.19 -16.30
CA GLY A 80 -2.44 -5.00 -17.16
C GLY A 80 -3.08 -3.76 -16.54
N GLY A 81 -2.96 -3.59 -15.22
CA GLY A 81 -3.43 -2.39 -14.52
C GLY A 81 -2.44 -1.22 -14.61
N TYR A 82 -2.85 -0.08 -14.05
CA TYR A 82 -2.00 1.12 -13.97
C TYR A 82 -1.73 1.52 -12.52
N PHE A 83 -0.47 1.77 -12.16
CA PHE A 83 -0.10 2.23 -10.82
C PHE A 83 0.62 3.58 -10.84
N VAL A 84 0.61 4.24 -9.68
CA VAL A 84 1.48 5.37 -9.34
C VAL A 84 2.04 5.12 -7.95
N GLU A 85 3.36 5.21 -7.78
CA GLU A 85 4.03 5.01 -6.50
C GLU A 85 5.03 6.13 -6.24
N PHE A 86 4.92 6.77 -5.08
CA PHE A 86 5.89 7.72 -4.56
C PHE A 86 6.76 7.02 -3.51
N GLY A 87 8.03 7.40 -3.41
CA GLY A 87 8.98 6.73 -2.53
C GLY A 87 9.49 5.42 -3.12
N ALA A 88 9.74 5.39 -4.44
CA ALA A 88 10.08 4.16 -5.15
C ALA A 88 11.46 3.59 -4.79
N THR A 89 12.36 4.40 -4.21
CA THR A 89 13.71 4.03 -3.78
C THR A 89 14.47 3.21 -4.82
N ASN A 90 15.05 2.04 -4.46
CA ASN A 90 15.76 1.17 -5.40
C ASN A 90 14.84 0.36 -6.34
N GLY A 91 13.52 0.50 -6.22
CA GLY A 91 12.54 -0.19 -7.05
C GLY A 91 12.22 -1.62 -6.65
N ILE A 92 12.94 -2.25 -5.70
CA ILE A 92 12.68 -3.64 -5.30
C ILE A 92 12.27 -3.74 -3.84
N LYS A 93 13.14 -3.27 -2.94
CA LYS A 93 12.94 -3.45 -1.50
C LYS A 93 11.76 -2.59 -1.07
N ASN A 94 10.81 -3.17 -0.34
CA ASN A 94 9.60 -2.51 0.14
C ASN A 94 8.68 -1.95 -0.96
N SER A 95 8.94 -2.20 -2.25
CA SER A 95 8.09 -1.68 -3.33
C SER A 95 6.68 -2.26 -3.24
N ASN A 96 5.71 -1.37 -3.34
CA ASN A 96 4.29 -1.68 -3.36
C ASN A 96 3.80 -2.08 -4.77
N THR A 97 4.60 -1.85 -5.80
CA THR A 97 4.21 -2.08 -7.20
C THR A 97 5.06 -3.09 -7.94
N TRP A 98 6.19 -3.55 -7.36
CA TRP A 98 7.09 -4.49 -8.04
C TRP A 98 6.40 -5.77 -8.50
N LEU A 99 5.60 -6.38 -7.61
CA LEU A 99 4.80 -7.56 -7.92
C LEU A 99 3.79 -7.29 -9.05
N LEU A 100 3.15 -6.12 -9.03
CA LEU A 100 2.13 -5.73 -9.99
C LEU A 100 2.73 -5.58 -11.40
N GLU A 101 3.87 -4.88 -11.50
CA GLU A 101 4.57 -4.71 -12.77
C GLU A 101 5.14 -6.05 -13.28
N LYS A 102 6.01 -6.69 -12.49
CA LYS A 102 6.84 -7.80 -12.98
C LYS A 102 6.07 -9.10 -13.14
N THR A 103 4.97 -9.28 -12.40
CA THR A 103 4.20 -10.55 -12.43
C THR A 103 2.82 -10.38 -13.06
N LEU A 104 2.17 -9.22 -12.89
CA LEU A 104 0.82 -8.98 -13.41
C LEU A 104 0.80 -8.10 -14.67
N GLY A 105 1.97 -7.67 -15.15
CA GLY A 105 2.11 -6.90 -16.39
C GLY A 105 1.52 -5.50 -16.30
N TRP A 106 1.48 -4.92 -15.09
CA TRP A 106 1.03 -3.54 -14.92
C TRP A 106 2.08 -2.55 -15.42
N THR A 107 1.62 -1.38 -15.85
CA THR A 107 2.48 -0.24 -16.16
C THR A 107 2.21 0.90 -15.18
N GLY A 108 3.07 1.90 -15.10
CA GLY A 108 2.84 2.97 -14.14
C GLY A 108 3.91 4.04 -14.12
N ILE A 109 3.85 4.84 -13.05
CA ILE A 109 4.77 5.92 -12.75
C ILE A 109 5.39 5.65 -11.38
N LEU A 110 6.70 5.81 -11.29
CA LEU A 110 7.49 5.73 -10.06
C LEU A 110 8.11 7.10 -9.82
N ALA A 111 7.80 7.75 -8.70
CA ALA A 111 8.42 9.02 -8.31
C ALA A 111 9.48 8.79 -7.24
N GLU A 112 10.70 9.21 -7.51
CA GLU A 112 11.83 9.11 -6.59
C GLU A 112 12.75 10.35 -6.73
N PRO A 113 12.64 11.33 -5.83
CA PRO A 113 13.43 12.55 -5.93
C PRO A 113 14.90 12.39 -5.52
N ASN A 114 15.27 11.39 -4.71
CA ASN A 114 16.66 11.24 -4.24
C ASN A 114 17.56 10.62 -5.34
N PRO A 115 18.57 11.35 -5.86
CA PRO A 115 19.40 10.87 -6.97
C PRO A 115 20.21 9.61 -6.69
N ILE A 116 20.45 9.26 -5.42
CA ILE A 116 21.17 8.04 -5.06
C ILE A 116 20.47 6.78 -5.59
N TRP A 117 19.14 6.83 -5.72
CA TRP A 117 18.32 5.70 -6.10
C TRP A 117 18.13 5.56 -7.62
N HIS A 118 18.27 6.65 -8.39
CA HIS A 118 17.87 6.73 -9.80
C HIS A 118 18.48 5.62 -10.66
N SER A 119 19.78 5.36 -10.52
CA SER A 119 20.46 4.33 -11.33
C SER A 119 19.98 2.92 -10.98
N ALA A 120 19.70 2.63 -9.71
CA ALA A 120 19.19 1.32 -9.30
C ALA A 120 17.73 1.15 -9.72
N LEU A 121 16.92 2.18 -9.51
CA LEU A 121 15.51 2.20 -9.90
C LEU A 121 15.34 1.94 -11.40
N ALA A 122 16.09 2.65 -12.24
CA ALA A 122 16.05 2.49 -13.70
C ALA A 122 16.58 1.14 -14.19
N ALA A 123 17.44 0.47 -13.42
CA ALA A 123 17.92 -0.87 -13.76
C ALA A 123 16.89 -1.97 -13.44
N GLU A 124 16.02 -1.73 -12.45
CA GLU A 124 15.10 -2.74 -11.92
C GLU A 124 13.66 -2.60 -12.43
N ARG A 125 13.28 -1.42 -12.94
CA ARG A 125 11.90 -1.06 -13.29
C ARG A 125 11.77 -0.61 -14.74
N ASP A 126 10.68 -1.04 -15.38
CA ASP A 126 10.32 -0.66 -16.76
C ASP A 126 9.29 0.48 -16.78
N ALA A 127 8.65 0.77 -15.64
CA ALA A 127 7.71 1.87 -15.48
C ALA A 127 8.38 3.24 -15.70
N ALA A 128 7.58 4.26 -16.02
CA ALA A 128 8.09 5.61 -16.17
C ALA A 128 8.61 6.13 -14.82
N ILE A 129 9.76 6.82 -14.84
CA ILE A 129 10.40 7.36 -13.64
C ILE A 129 10.31 8.89 -13.66
N GLU A 130 9.78 9.44 -12.57
CA GLU A 130 9.78 10.87 -12.27
C GLU A 130 10.84 11.16 -11.19
N ASN A 131 11.74 12.11 -11.49
CA ASN A 131 12.83 12.50 -10.59
C ASN A 131 12.53 13.79 -9.84
N ARG A 132 11.46 14.52 -10.19
CA ARG A 132 10.97 15.67 -9.44
C ARG A 132 10.27 15.22 -8.17
N CYS A 133 10.19 16.13 -7.21
CA CYS A 133 9.51 15.87 -5.96
C CYS A 133 8.00 16.06 -6.15
N VAL A 134 7.20 15.00 -5.98
CA VAL A 134 5.75 15.15 -6.02
C VAL A 134 5.30 15.98 -4.81
N SER A 135 4.56 17.05 -5.06
CA SER A 135 4.13 17.99 -4.01
C SER A 135 2.77 18.62 -4.34
N SER A 136 2.35 19.62 -3.55
CA SER A 136 1.07 20.30 -3.73
C SER A 136 1.01 21.22 -4.95
N LYS A 137 2.15 21.56 -5.56
CA LYS A 137 2.25 22.45 -6.73
C LYS A 137 3.42 22.07 -7.62
N SER A 138 3.30 22.37 -8.91
CA SER A 138 4.38 22.21 -9.89
C SER A 138 5.27 23.45 -9.97
N HIS A 139 6.50 23.25 -10.41
CA HIS A 139 7.48 24.30 -10.73
C HIS A 139 7.91 25.17 -9.54
N GLU A 140 7.66 24.73 -8.32
CA GLU A 140 8.29 25.30 -7.13
C GLU A 140 9.63 24.59 -6.90
N THR A 141 10.54 25.26 -6.20
CA THR A 141 11.79 24.64 -5.74
C THR A 141 11.69 24.40 -4.25
N VAL A 142 11.96 23.17 -3.82
CA VAL A 142 11.97 22.79 -2.42
C VAL A 142 13.35 22.29 -2.02
N THR A 143 13.72 22.58 -0.77
CA THR A 143 14.87 21.91 -0.17
C THR A 143 14.48 20.50 0.27
N PHE A 144 15.11 19.52 -0.35
CA PHE A 144 14.99 18.10 -0.05
C PHE A 144 16.17 17.64 0.80
N LEU A 145 15.91 16.80 1.80
CA LEU A 145 16.92 16.24 2.70
C LEU A 145 17.23 14.81 2.25
N ALA A 146 18.37 14.63 1.58
CA ALA A 146 18.87 13.33 1.16
C ALA A 146 19.71 12.71 2.29
N THR A 147 19.19 11.68 2.96
CA THR A 147 19.82 11.02 4.12
C THR A 147 20.80 9.91 3.70
N ASN A 148 21.60 10.18 2.66
CA ASN A 148 22.44 9.20 1.98
C ASN A 148 23.44 8.47 2.90
N ASP A 149 24.01 9.21 3.86
CA ASP A 149 25.04 8.69 4.77
C ASP A 149 24.47 7.99 6.02
N SER A 150 23.14 7.94 6.17
CA SER A 150 22.46 7.33 7.31
C SER A 150 21.46 6.26 6.89
N ASP A 151 20.31 6.68 6.36
CA ASP A 151 19.30 5.79 5.80
C ASP A 151 18.57 6.53 4.67
N PRO A 152 18.90 6.26 3.39
CA PRO A 152 18.33 7.00 2.28
C PRO A 152 16.83 6.75 2.04
N GLU A 153 16.25 5.71 2.65
CA GLU A 153 14.78 5.48 2.63
C GLU A 153 14.05 6.61 3.36
N LEU A 154 14.70 7.25 4.35
CA LEU A 154 14.11 8.33 5.17
C LEU A 154 14.26 9.73 4.55
N SER A 155 14.56 9.84 3.25
CA SER A 155 14.74 11.14 2.59
C SER A 155 13.40 11.85 2.40
N GLY A 156 13.35 13.17 2.55
CA GLY A 156 12.08 13.91 2.46
C GLY A 156 12.24 15.43 2.35
N ILE A 157 11.14 16.15 2.14
CA ILE A 157 11.18 17.63 2.06
C ILE A 157 11.47 18.21 3.46
N ALA A 158 12.42 19.14 3.53
CA ALA A 158 12.97 19.65 4.80
C ALA A 158 11.93 20.24 5.76
N ARG A 159 10.87 20.86 5.25
CA ARG A 159 9.81 21.47 6.09
C ARG A 159 8.98 20.44 6.87
N TYR A 160 9.04 19.16 6.50
CA TYR A 160 8.39 18.07 7.23
C TYR A 160 9.38 17.24 8.05
N ALA A 161 10.66 17.61 8.09
CA ALA A 161 11.66 16.84 8.82
C ALA A 161 11.38 16.76 10.34
N ASP A 162 10.75 17.80 10.91
CA ASP A 162 10.33 17.84 12.31
C ASP A 162 8.95 17.17 12.55
N ALA A 163 8.39 16.52 11.52
CA ALA A 163 7.04 15.96 11.54
C ALA A 163 6.96 14.55 12.15
N ASP A 164 8.08 13.90 12.47
CA ASP A 164 8.09 12.53 12.97
C ASP A 164 9.32 12.20 13.84
N HIS A 165 9.52 10.90 14.11
CA HIS A 165 10.59 10.38 14.94
C HIS A 165 11.99 10.37 14.26
N PHE A 166 12.08 10.75 12.98
CA PHE A 166 13.32 10.68 12.18
C PHE A 166 14.01 12.03 11.99
N ALA A 167 13.56 13.08 12.68
CA ALA A 167 14.12 14.43 12.61
C ALA A 167 15.66 14.47 12.78
N ASP A 168 16.21 13.68 13.71
CA ASP A 168 17.66 13.60 13.93
C ASP A 168 18.42 13.02 12.72
N THR A 169 17.86 12.01 12.06
CA THR A 169 18.46 11.41 10.86
C THR A 169 18.45 12.41 9.70
N ARG A 170 17.34 13.11 9.50
CA ARG A 170 17.18 14.12 8.45
C ARG A 170 17.99 15.39 8.69
N SER A 171 18.24 15.77 9.94
CA SER A 171 19.09 16.92 10.31
C SER A 171 20.53 16.80 9.78
N ARG A 172 20.98 15.57 9.51
CA ARG A 172 22.32 15.24 9.00
C ARG A 172 22.33 14.98 7.49
N GLY A 173 21.17 14.97 6.83
CA GLY A 173 21.05 14.73 5.41
C GLY A 173 21.62 15.88 4.56
N GLN A 174 22.11 15.53 3.37
CA GLN A 174 22.52 16.51 2.38
C GLN A 174 21.29 17.30 1.91
N ARG A 175 21.38 18.63 1.94
CA ARG A 175 20.35 19.52 1.41
C ARG A 175 20.55 19.66 -0.09
N ILE A 176 19.54 19.28 -0.87
CA ILE A 176 19.51 19.44 -2.32
C ILE A 176 18.24 20.20 -2.73
N GLU A 177 18.35 21.03 -3.75
CA GLU A 177 17.20 21.77 -4.29
C GLU A 177 16.58 20.97 -5.43
N ILE A 178 15.29 20.68 -5.34
CA ILE A 178 14.57 19.85 -6.30
C ILE A 178 13.32 20.61 -6.76
N GLU A 179 13.05 20.57 -8.07
CA GLU A 179 11.81 21.09 -8.64
C GLU A 179 10.64 20.15 -8.30
N THR A 180 9.48 20.72 -7.99
CA THR A 180 8.27 19.97 -7.66
C THR A 180 7.37 19.74 -8.88
N ILE A 181 6.55 18.69 -8.80
CA ILE A 181 5.43 18.43 -9.71
C ILE A 181 4.17 18.08 -8.92
N SER A 182 3.01 18.61 -9.33
CA SER A 182 1.72 18.25 -8.75
C SER A 182 1.28 16.87 -9.22
N LEU A 183 0.43 16.17 -8.44
CA LEU A 183 -0.11 14.88 -8.88
C LEU A 183 -0.92 15.00 -10.17
N ASP A 184 -1.66 16.09 -10.38
CA ASP A 184 -2.42 16.29 -11.62
C ASP A 184 -1.50 16.43 -12.84
N ASP A 185 -0.47 17.28 -12.75
CA ASP A 185 0.49 17.50 -13.85
C ASP A 185 1.33 16.26 -14.12
N LEU A 186 1.69 15.50 -13.08
CA LEU A 186 2.38 14.21 -13.22
C LEU A 186 1.55 13.23 -14.05
N LEU A 187 0.26 13.12 -13.75
CA LEU A 187 -0.65 12.23 -14.48
C LEU A 187 -0.87 12.69 -15.92
N ASP A 188 -0.92 14.01 -16.15
CA ASP A 188 -1.06 14.58 -17.49
C ASP A 188 0.21 14.35 -18.34
N GLU A 189 1.39 14.65 -17.80
CA GLU A 189 2.67 14.56 -18.50
C GLU A 189 2.98 13.12 -18.94
N HIS A 190 2.64 12.14 -18.09
CA HIS A 190 2.83 10.72 -18.39
C HIS A 190 1.65 10.07 -19.13
N GLY A 191 0.62 10.84 -19.51
CA GLY A 191 -0.54 10.31 -20.25
C GLY A 191 -1.33 9.25 -19.48
N ALA A 192 -1.40 9.37 -18.14
CA ALA A 192 -2.04 8.39 -17.28
C ALA A 192 -3.56 8.28 -17.56
N PRO A 193 -4.14 7.08 -17.43
CA PRO A 193 -5.55 6.84 -17.73
C PRO A 193 -6.48 7.60 -16.78
N GLN A 194 -7.73 7.81 -17.20
CA GLN A 194 -8.75 8.50 -16.39
C GLN A 194 -9.14 7.72 -15.12
N ARG A 195 -9.06 6.38 -15.20
CA ARG A 195 -9.19 5.48 -14.06
C ARG A 195 -7.88 4.73 -13.89
N ILE A 196 -7.27 4.91 -12.73
CA ILE A 196 -6.00 4.31 -12.33
C ILE A 196 -6.31 3.26 -11.28
N ASP A 197 -5.57 2.16 -11.27
CA ASP A 197 -5.89 1.06 -10.36
C ASP A 197 -5.33 1.31 -8.96
N TYR A 198 -4.09 1.79 -8.85
CA TYR A 198 -3.43 1.93 -7.56
C TYR A 198 -2.61 3.21 -7.43
N LEU A 199 -2.74 3.89 -6.30
CA LEU A 199 -1.83 4.94 -5.84
C LEU A 199 -1.19 4.54 -4.51
N SER A 200 0.14 4.55 -4.46
CA SER A 200 0.93 4.42 -3.22
C SER A 200 1.59 5.76 -2.91
N ILE A 201 1.29 6.33 -1.74
CA ILE A 201 1.87 7.59 -1.28
C ILE A 201 2.71 7.31 -0.03
N ASP A 202 4.02 7.40 -0.19
CA ASP A 202 5.01 7.35 0.88
C ASP A 202 5.99 8.49 0.59
N THR A 203 5.83 9.61 1.31
CA THR A 203 6.58 10.85 1.05
C THR A 203 7.12 11.47 2.33
N GLU A 204 7.15 10.69 3.41
CA GLU A 204 7.76 11.08 4.68
C GLU A 204 7.18 12.40 5.24
N GLY A 205 5.87 12.58 5.10
CA GLY A 205 5.09 13.63 5.78
C GLY A 205 4.32 14.61 4.88
N SER A 206 4.50 14.56 3.56
CA SER A 206 3.84 15.48 2.61
C SER A 206 2.51 14.98 2.04
N GLU A 207 2.03 13.82 2.50
CA GLU A 207 0.90 13.07 1.93
C GLU A 207 -0.38 13.92 1.92
N LEU A 208 -0.67 14.61 3.02
CA LEU A 208 -1.87 15.44 3.14
C LEU A 208 -1.82 16.64 2.20
N ASP A 209 -0.65 17.26 2.01
CA ASP A 209 -0.52 18.44 1.15
C ASP A 209 -0.71 18.04 -0.32
N ILE A 210 -0.13 16.90 -0.74
CA ILE A 210 -0.33 16.34 -2.08
C ILE A 210 -1.80 16.03 -2.32
N LEU A 211 -2.43 15.28 -1.42
CA LEU A 211 -3.83 14.89 -1.56
C LEU A 211 -4.79 16.08 -1.50
N SER A 212 -4.49 17.10 -0.69
CA SER A 212 -5.34 18.28 -0.56
C SER A 212 -5.30 19.19 -1.78
N ALA A 213 -4.21 19.16 -2.54
CA ALA A 213 -4.07 19.90 -3.80
C ALA A 213 -4.58 19.12 -5.02
N TYR A 214 -4.65 17.79 -4.92
CA TYR A 214 -5.10 16.93 -6.01
C TYR A 214 -6.57 17.21 -6.40
N SER A 215 -6.83 17.36 -7.70
CA SER A 215 -8.15 17.71 -8.22
C SER A 215 -9.20 16.60 -8.07
N PHE A 216 -8.77 15.34 -7.89
CA PHE A 216 -9.61 14.13 -7.99
C PHE A 216 -10.36 13.99 -9.33
N SER A 217 -9.90 14.69 -10.38
CA SER A 217 -10.43 14.56 -11.75
C SER A 217 -10.22 13.15 -12.31
N ARG A 218 -9.05 12.54 -12.05
CA ARG A 218 -8.80 11.11 -12.25
C ARG A 218 -9.11 10.33 -10.97
N ARG A 219 -9.58 9.10 -11.13
CA ARG A 219 -10.00 8.26 -10.00
C ARG A 219 -9.05 7.08 -9.82
N PHE A 220 -8.75 6.75 -8.57
CA PHE A 220 -8.00 5.56 -8.21
C PHE A 220 -8.98 4.48 -7.72
N ASN A 221 -8.72 3.21 -8.01
CA ASN A 221 -9.54 2.12 -7.45
C ASN A 221 -9.16 1.86 -5.99
N VAL A 222 -7.86 1.82 -5.70
CA VAL A 222 -7.31 1.67 -4.36
C VAL A 222 -6.16 2.65 -4.11
N ILE A 223 -6.03 3.12 -2.87
CA ILE A 223 -4.99 4.07 -2.44
C ILE A 223 -4.38 3.59 -1.13
N SER A 224 -3.06 3.49 -1.03
CA SER A 224 -2.35 3.39 0.25
C SER A 224 -1.61 4.68 0.55
N VAL A 225 -1.67 5.11 1.80
CA VAL A 225 -1.02 6.33 2.27
C VAL A 225 -0.27 6.00 3.55
N GLU A 226 1.02 6.32 3.60
CA GLU A 226 1.80 6.26 4.85
C GLU A 226 1.19 7.24 5.86
N ASN A 227 0.91 6.78 7.09
CA ASN A 227 0.31 7.63 8.11
C ASN A 227 1.38 8.31 8.95
N ASN A 228 1.25 9.63 9.02
CA ASN A 228 1.68 10.39 10.17
C ASN A 228 0.49 10.61 11.13
N PRO A 229 0.60 10.28 12.44
CA PRO A 229 -0.48 10.48 13.41
C PRO A 229 -1.07 11.90 13.44
N ARG A 230 -0.31 12.91 13.02
CA ARG A 230 -0.79 14.31 12.92
C ARG A 230 -1.79 14.51 11.78
N ASN A 231 -1.62 13.78 10.68
CA ASN A 231 -2.33 14.02 9.42
C ASN A 231 -3.41 12.97 9.14
N GLU A 232 -3.33 11.79 9.76
CA GLU A 232 -4.21 10.64 9.51
C GLU A 232 -5.70 11.00 9.51
N ALA A 233 -6.18 11.74 10.51
CA ALA A 233 -7.59 12.12 10.61
C ALA A 233 -8.04 13.06 9.47
N ALA A 234 -7.16 13.95 9.02
CA ALA A 234 -7.44 14.87 7.92
C ALA A 234 -7.45 14.12 6.57
N ILE A 235 -6.51 13.19 6.37
CA ILE A 235 -6.47 12.31 5.19
C ILE A 235 -7.72 11.41 5.15
N ASP A 236 -8.10 10.80 6.27
CA ASP A 236 -9.34 10.01 6.38
C ASP A 236 -10.57 10.82 5.96
N ALA A 237 -10.70 12.05 6.46
CA ALA A 237 -11.82 12.93 6.12
C ALA A 237 -11.82 13.35 4.65
N LEU A 238 -10.65 13.70 4.11
CA LEU A 238 -10.45 14.12 2.72
C LEU A 238 -10.77 13.00 1.72
N LEU A 239 -10.25 11.79 1.95
CA LEU A 239 -10.53 10.66 1.07
C LEU A 239 -11.98 10.17 1.22
N ALA A 240 -12.55 10.22 2.43
CA ALA A 240 -13.96 9.89 2.64
C ALA A 240 -14.91 10.83 1.90
N SER A 241 -14.65 12.15 1.92
CA SER A 241 -15.43 13.15 1.19
C SER A 241 -15.31 12.99 -0.33
N ASN A 242 -14.17 12.47 -0.80
CA ASN A 242 -13.93 12.13 -2.20
C ASN A 242 -14.39 10.72 -2.60
N GLY A 243 -15.16 10.03 -1.76
CA GLY A 243 -15.80 8.76 -2.14
C GLY A 243 -14.94 7.52 -1.96
N TYR A 244 -13.95 7.56 -1.09
CA TYR A 244 -13.17 6.40 -0.68
C TYR A 244 -13.59 5.90 0.71
N VAL A 245 -13.27 4.65 1.01
CA VAL A 245 -13.53 4.02 2.31
C VAL A 245 -12.25 3.38 2.81
N ARG A 246 -11.86 3.69 4.05
CA ARG A 246 -10.72 3.05 4.70
C ARG A 246 -11.04 1.61 5.09
N VAL A 247 -10.14 0.67 4.79
CA VAL A 247 -10.33 -0.77 4.96
C VAL A 247 -9.15 -1.36 5.75
N PHE A 248 -9.33 -2.56 6.32
CA PHE A 248 -8.27 -3.33 6.97
C PHE A 248 -7.42 -2.56 8.00
N ARG A 249 -8.05 -1.64 8.76
CA ARG A 249 -7.37 -0.78 9.76
C ARG A 249 -6.46 -1.52 10.75
N HIS A 250 -6.76 -2.79 11.02
CA HIS A 250 -6.01 -3.62 11.96
C HIS A 250 -4.84 -4.40 11.30
N PHE A 251 -4.75 -4.39 9.96
CA PHE A 251 -3.65 -4.99 9.20
C PHE A 251 -2.74 -3.95 8.55
N SER A 252 -3.25 -2.76 8.26
CA SER A 252 -2.51 -1.73 7.51
C SER A 252 -1.41 -1.03 8.32
N GLN A 253 -1.21 -1.37 9.60
CA GLN A 253 -0.11 -0.90 10.45
C GLN A 253 0.11 0.62 10.40
N TRP A 254 1.25 1.08 9.86
CA TRP A 254 1.56 2.50 9.69
C TRP A 254 0.98 3.10 8.40
N ASP A 255 0.32 2.33 7.54
CA ASP A 255 -0.43 2.84 6.39
C ASP A 255 -1.93 2.92 6.66
N SER A 256 -2.60 3.74 5.86
CA SER A 256 -4.03 3.72 5.64
C SER A 256 -4.35 3.22 4.24
N TRP A 257 -5.18 2.19 4.16
CA TRP A 257 -5.62 1.59 2.90
C TRP A 257 -7.05 2.00 2.59
N TYR A 258 -7.26 2.57 1.41
CA TYR A 258 -8.55 3.10 0.97
C TYR A 258 -9.00 2.44 -0.34
N VAL A 259 -10.29 2.18 -0.44
CA VAL A 259 -10.93 1.62 -1.63
C VAL A 259 -12.03 2.56 -2.10
N SER A 260 -12.13 2.77 -3.42
CA SER A 260 -13.24 3.52 -4.01
C SER A 260 -14.58 2.88 -3.65
N LYS A 261 -15.58 3.68 -3.26
CA LYS A 261 -16.94 3.21 -3.00
C LYS A 261 -17.56 2.51 -4.21
N GLU A 262 -17.13 2.86 -5.42
CA GLU A 262 -17.57 2.22 -6.66
C GLU A 262 -17.11 0.75 -6.74
N LEU A 263 -15.86 0.47 -6.36
CA LEU A 263 -15.33 -0.89 -6.32
C LEU A 263 -15.98 -1.73 -5.21
N ARG A 264 -16.38 -1.07 -4.11
CA ARG A 264 -17.00 -1.69 -2.94
C ARG A 264 -18.52 -1.86 -3.04
N GLN A 265 -19.14 -1.68 -4.21
CA GLN A 265 -20.56 -2.00 -4.37
C GLN A 265 -20.77 -3.51 -4.16
N GLU A 266 -21.19 -3.90 -2.97
CA GLU A 266 -21.35 -5.31 -2.58
C GLU A 266 -22.55 -5.94 -3.29
N THR A 267 -22.33 -7.09 -3.95
CA THR A 267 -23.42 -8.04 -4.21
C THR A 267 -23.65 -8.84 -2.93
N PRO A 268 -24.87 -8.94 -2.37
CA PRO A 268 -25.12 -9.69 -1.15
C PRO A 268 -24.69 -11.15 -1.29
N VAL A 269 -23.80 -11.63 -0.41
CA VAL A 269 -23.41 -13.05 -0.35
C VAL A 269 -24.36 -13.77 0.61
N ILE A 270 -25.29 -14.55 0.05
CA ILE A 270 -26.22 -15.37 0.84
C ILE A 270 -25.60 -16.76 1.05
N VAL A 271 -25.20 -17.07 2.28
CA VAL A 271 -24.85 -18.43 2.69
C VAL A 271 -26.13 -19.15 3.11
N ALA A 272 -26.74 -19.89 2.19
CA ALA A 272 -27.79 -20.85 2.52
C ALA A 272 -27.13 -22.18 2.90
N ALA A 273 -27.31 -22.61 4.16
CA ALA A 273 -27.00 -23.99 4.52
C ALA A 273 -28.09 -24.88 3.90
N PRO A 274 -27.75 -26.04 3.30
CA PRO A 274 -28.77 -27.02 2.93
C PRO A 274 -29.55 -27.43 4.17
N ASP A 275 -30.87 -27.57 4.04
CA ASP A 275 -31.69 -28.17 5.10
C ASP A 275 -31.16 -29.58 5.41
N ALA A 276 -31.09 -29.89 6.71
CA ALA A 276 -30.36 -31.03 7.27
C ALA A 276 -30.80 -32.40 6.73
#